data_AF-A0A7C4HPF7-F1
#
_entry.id   AF-A0A7C4HPF7-F1
#
_cell.length_a   1.000
_cell.length_b   1.000
_cell.length_c   1.000
_cell.angle_alpha   90.00
_cell.angle_beta   90.00
_cell.angle_gamma   90.00
#
_symmetry.space_group_name_H-M   'P 1'
#
loop_
_entity.id
_entity.type
_entity.pdbx_description
1 polymer ?
#
loop_
_entity_poly.entity_id
_entity_poly.type
_entity_poly.pdbx_seq_one_letter_code
_entity_poly.pdbx_strand_id
1 'polypeptide(L)'
;MKAIVSIAYDGPALSEKSMDVKDLAPALLSMGELLEEANATLNGDESRLAVTVKAGFEVGSFEIVLELVQRISETVKFFLVNKAPFTPSDIAAIVGLLSGGGVSVIGLIKWLRGRPIKRATVIKNGNIKIETDNDFDSIEVSEQTVRLFRNPKVRKGIYDTLAPLENDGVEQFSVKERKKEIQTIKKNRTLVFYPPGSPR
;
A
#
# COMPACT_ATOMS: atom_id res chain seq x y z
N MET A 1 9.56 -16.02 -4.29
CA MET A 1 8.10 -15.99 -4.57
C MET A 1 7.79 -14.74 -5.38
N LYS A 2 6.64 -14.68 -6.06
CA LYS A 2 6.27 -13.56 -6.93
C LYS A 2 4.80 -13.15 -6.77
N ALA A 3 4.51 -11.88 -7.03
CA ALA A 3 3.15 -11.35 -7.21
C ALA A 3 3.14 -10.27 -8.31
N ILE A 4 1.96 -10.04 -8.90
CA ILE A 4 1.73 -8.95 -9.86
C ILE A 4 0.73 -7.97 -9.25
N VAL A 5 1.03 -6.69 -9.32
CA VAL A 5 0.15 -5.58 -8.94
C VAL A 5 0.01 -4.66 -10.15
N SER A 6 -1.18 -4.09 -10.35
CA SER A 6 -1.38 -3.03 -11.33
C SER A 6 -1.84 -1.76 -10.62
N ILE A 7 -1.24 -0.63 -10.98
CA ILE A 7 -1.63 0.71 -10.54
C ILE A 7 -1.88 1.60 -11.74
N ALA A 8 -2.72 2.62 -11.60
CA ALA A 8 -2.96 3.59 -12.65
C ALA A 8 -3.11 5.00 -12.07
N TYR A 9 -2.67 5.97 -12.85
CA TYR A 9 -3.05 7.37 -12.67
C TYR A 9 -4.00 7.78 -13.80
N ASP A 10 -4.99 8.60 -13.48
CA ASP A 10 -6.01 9.05 -14.43
C ASP A 10 -6.37 10.52 -14.19
N GLY A 11 -6.78 11.20 -15.27
CA GLY A 11 -7.19 12.59 -15.29
C GLY A 11 -6.96 13.27 -16.66
N PRO A 12 -7.50 14.48 -16.87
CA PRO A 12 -7.42 15.17 -18.16
C PRO A 12 -6.01 15.37 -18.72
N ALA A 13 -5.01 15.57 -17.85
CA ALA A 13 -3.61 15.74 -18.26
C ALA A 13 -3.00 14.46 -18.84
N LEU A 14 -3.59 13.30 -18.56
CA LEU A 14 -3.11 11.99 -19.03
C LEU A 14 -3.88 11.48 -20.25
N SER A 15 -4.69 12.33 -20.88
CA SER A 15 -5.52 11.99 -22.05
C SER A 15 -4.68 11.51 -23.26
N GLU A 16 -3.46 12.01 -23.40
CA GLU A 16 -2.47 11.55 -24.40
C GLU A 16 -1.68 10.31 -23.95
N LYS A 17 -2.01 9.72 -22.78
CA LYS A 17 -1.35 8.55 -22.19
C LYS A 17 0.14 8.77 -21.90
N SER A 18 0.48 10.00 -21.54
CA SER A 18 1.83 10.41 -21.16
C SER A 18 1.80 11.07 -19.77
N MET A 19 2.93 11.01 -19.07
CA MET A 19 3.17 11.66 -17.78
C MET A 19 4.63 12.13 -17.76
N ASP A 20 4.92 13.28 -17.12
CA ASP A 20 6.31 13.72 -16.96
C ASP A 20 7.08 12.69 -16.11
N VAL A 21 8.28 12.33 -16.55
CA VAL A 21 9.16 11.41 -15.84
C VAL A 21 9.52 11.92 -14.44
N LYS A 22 9.55 13.25 -14.25
CA LYS A 22 9.80 13.90 -12.96
C LYS A 22 8.66 13.68 -11.96
N ASP A 23 7.46 13.37 -12.45
CA ASP A 23 6.32 13.03 -11.60
C ASP A 23 6.25 11.52 -11.35
N LEU A 24 6.40 10.75 -12.43
CA LEU A 24 6.24 9.31 -12.38
C LEU A 24 7.39 8.59 -11.66
N ALA A 25 8.64 8.92 -11.98
CA ALA A 25 9.79 8.18 -11.47
C ALA A 25 9.90 8.24 -9.93
N PRO A 26 9.71 9.40 -9.27
CA PRO A 26 9.69 9.46 -7.81
C PRO A 26 8.55 8.64 -7.18
N ALA A 27 7.36 8.61 -7.81
CA ALA A 27 6.23 7.83 -7.32
C ALA A 27 6.50 6.32 -7.42
N LEU A 28 7.13 5.86 -8.51
CA LEU A 28 7.54 4.45 -8.67
C LEU A 28 8.67 4.05 -7.72
N LEU A 29 9.63 4.94 -7.49
CA LEU A 29 10.67 4.74 -6.48
C LEU A 29 10.05 4.56 -5.09
N SER A 30 9.11 5.45 -4.72
CA SER A 30 8.39 5.39 -3.45
C SER A 30 7.56 4.12 -3.29
N MET A 31 6.98 3.61 -4.38
CA MET A 31 6.30 2.31 -4.39
C MET A 31 7.26 1.14 -4.11
N GLY A 32 8.48 1.20 -4.68
CA GLY A 32 9.55 0.24 -4.38
C GLY A 32 9.91 0.25 -2.89
N GLU A 33 10.25 1.42 -2.37
CA GLU A 33 10.62 1.62 -0.96
C GLU A 33 9.49 1.22 0.00
N LEU A 34 8.24 1.52 -0.34
CA LEU A 34 7.06 1.11 0.41
C LEU A 34 6.98 -0.42 0.58
N LEU A 35 7.13 -1.16 -0.51
CA LEU A 35 6.99 -2.62 -0.50
C LEU A 35 8.21 -3.32 0.10
N GLU A 36 9.40 -2.74 -0.06
CA GLU A 36 10.62 -3.17 0.63
C GLU A 36 10.50 -3.01 2.15
N GLU A 37 10.06 -1.84 2.62
CA GLU A 37 9.89 -1.56 4.04
C GLU A 37 8.73 -2.38 4.64
N ALA A 38 7.64 -2.59 3.90
CA ALA A 38 6.55 -3.46 4.33
C ALA A 38 7.04 -4.91 4.48
N ASN A 39 7.86 -5.39 3.55
CA ASN A 39 8.48 -6.71 3.63
C ASN A 39 9.41 -6.82 4.84
N ALA A 40 10.32 -5.86 5.05
CA ALA A 40 11.22 -5.85 6.19
C ALA A 40 10.45 -5.80 7.52
N THR A 41 9.38 -5.00 7.59
CA THR A 41 8.52 -4.94 8.78
C THR A 41 7.86 -6.29 9.08
N LEU A 42 7.36 -7.00 8.05
CA LEU A 42 6.61 -8.24 8.25
C LEU A 42 7.48 -9.49 8.40
N ASN A 43 8.57 -9.56 7.65
CA ASN A 43 9.43 -10.75 7.53
C ASN A 43 10.82 -10.58 8.14
N GLY A 44 11.21 -9.37 8.56
CA GLY A 44 12.56 -9.04 8.98
C GLY A 44 13.52 -8.82 7.80
N ASP A 45 14.75 -8.42 8.12
CA ASP A 45 15.77 -7.98 7.15
C ASP A 45 16.33 -9.10 6.26
N GLU A 46 16.08 -10.34 6.64
CA GLU A 46 16.51 -11.56 5.95
C GLU A 46 15.68 -11.87 4.70
N SER A 47 14.54 -11.18 4.56
CA SER A 47 13.72 -11.21 3.37
C SER A 47 14.01 -9.96 2.54
N ARG A 48 14.33 -10.16 1.26
CA ARG A 48 14.49 -9.07 0.29
C ARG A 48 13.36 -9.13 -0.71
N LEU A 49 12.65 -8.02 -0.88
CA LEU A 49 11.62 -7.85 -1.91
C LEU A 49 12.12 -6.83 -2.92
N ALA A 50 12.02 -7.12 -4.20
CA ALA A 50 12.34 -6.19 -5.27
C ALA A 50 11.07 -5.92 -6.09
N VAL A 51 10.87 -4.68 -6.50
CA VAL A 51 9.76 -4.27 -7.36
C VAL A 51 10.31 -3.94 -8.74
N THR A 52 9.70 -4.53 -9.77
CA THR A 52 10.12 -4.33 -11.16
C THR A 52 8.92 -3.95 -12.03
N VAL A 53 9.11 -3.03 -12.98
CA VAL A 53 8.05 -2.68 -13.94
C VAL A 53 7.99 -3.75 -15.04
N LYS A 54 6.79 -4.26 -15.33
CA LYS A 54 6.54 -5.17 -16.45
C LYS A 54 6.05 -4.37 -17.67
N ALA A 55 6.63 -4.68 -18.82
CA ALA A 55 6.13 -4.18 -20.10
C ALA A 55 4.73 -4.77 -20.37
N GLY A 56 3.76 -3.90 -20.66
CA GLY A 56 2.37 -4.30 -20.89
C GLY A 56 1.41 -3.14 -20.66
N PHE A 57 1.64 -2.00 -21.34
CA PHE A 57 0.74 -0.85 -21.27
C PHE A 57 -0.51 -1.15 -22.11
N GLU A 58 -1.67 -1.34 -21.47
CA GLU A 58 -2.94 -1.43 -22.22
C GLU A 58 -3.42 -0.04 -22.65
N VAL A 59 -3.92 0.03 -23.87
CA VAL A 59 -4.33 1.26 -24.55
C VAL A 59 -5.55 1.87 -23.83
N GLY A 60 -5.36 2.93 -23.03
CA GLY A 60 -6.49 3.67 -22.46
C GLY A 60 -6.19 4.44 -21.17
N SER A 61 -5.27 3.94 -20.34
CA SER A 61 -4.86 4.56 -19.07
C SER A 61 -3.34 4.54 -18.92
N PHE A 62 -2.78 5.47 -18.13
CA PHE A 62 -1.39 5.39 -17.70
C PHE A 62 -1.26 4.32 -16.59
N GLU A 63 -1.40 3.06 -17.00
CA GLU A 63 -1.36 1.88 -16.13
C GLU A 63 0.05 1.29 -16.07
N ILE A 64 0.53 1.04 -14.86
CA ILE A 64 1.84 0.44 -14.60
C ILE A 64 1.63 -0.92 -13.97
N VAL A 65 2.18 -1.96 -14.60
CA VAL A 65 2.19 -3.31 -14.06
C VAL A 65 3.52 -3.53 -13.33
N LEU A 66 3.43 -3.97 -12.07
CA LEU A 66 4.57 -4.22 -11.20
C LEU A 66 4.68 -5.72 -10.89
N GLU A 67 5.87 -6.29 -11.03
CA GLU A 67 6.22 -7.62 -10.52
C GLU A 67 7.03 -7.46 -9.22
N LEU A 68 6.48 -8.01 -8.15
CA LEU A 68 7.12 -8.11 -6.85
C LEU A 68 7.85 -9.44 -6.77
N VAL A 69 9.16 -9.42 -6.54
CA VAL A 69 10.01 -10.61 -6.47
C VAL A 69 10.68 -10.68 -5.10
N GLN A 70 10.29 -11.66 -4.30
CA GLN A 70 10.85 -11.86 -2.96
C GLN A 70 11.82 -13.04 -2.93
N ARG A 71 12.98 -12.81 -2.30
CA ARG A 71 14.04 -13.77 -2.02
C ARG A 71 14.26 -13.82 -0.50
N ILE A 72 14.37 -15.02 0.03
CA ILE A 72 14.58 -15.27 1.47
C ILE A 72 15.87 -16.07 1.60
N SER A 73 16.76 -15.67 2.51
CA SER A 73 18.04 -16.33 2.75
C SER A 73 17.82 -17.81 3.16
N GLU A 74 18.64 -18.71 2.61
CA GLU A 74 18.49 -20.15 2.85
C GLU A 74 18.77 -20.53 4.31
N THR A 75 19.71 -19.83 4.95
CA THR A 75 20.07 -19.99 6.36
C THR A 75 18.90 -19.73 7.31
N VAL A 76 17.99 -18.82 6.96
CA VAL A 76 16.88 -18.39 7.83
C VAL A 76 15.63 -19.26 7.64
N LYS A 77 15.48 -19.92 6.48
CA LYS A 77 14.43 -20.93 6.28
C LYS A 77 14.48 -22.03 7.33
N PHE A 78 15.67 -22.34 7.86
CA PHE A 78 15.86 -23.33 8.93
C PHE A 78 15.46 -22.82 10.32
N PHE A 79 15.51 -21.50 10.58
CA PHE A 79 15.10 -20.93 11.87
C PHE A 79 13.62 -20.55 11.93
N LEU A 80 12.95 -20.41 10.79
CA LEU A 80 11.52 -20.07 10.69
C LEU A 80 10.57 -21.29 10.72
N VAL A 81 10.97 -22.41 11.32
CA VAL A 81 10.21 -23.68 11.37
C VAL A 81 8.76 -23.51 11.88
N ASN A 82 8.48 -22.46 12.66
CA ASN A 82 7.17 -22.23 13.29
C ASN A 82 6.30 -21.14 12.64
N LYS A 83 6.76 -20.42 11.60
CA LYS A 83 5.94 -19.40 10.93
C LYS A 83 6.39 -19.18 9.49
N ALA A 84 5.52 -19.51 8.53
CA ALA A 84 5.77 -19.22 7.12
C ALA A 84 5.92 -17.70 6.89
N PRO A 85 6.85 -17.27 6.03
CA PRO A 85 7.02 -15.86 5.70
C PRO A 85 5.81 -15.33 4.92
N PHE A 86 5.49 -14.06 5.11
CA PHE A 86 4.50 -13.36 4.29
C PHE A 86 5.00 -13.27 2.85
N THR A 87 4.21 -13.77 1.92
CA THR A 87 4.52 -13.77 0.49
C THR A 87 4.35 -12.36 -0.10
N PRO A 88 4.84 -12.09 -1.33
CA PRO A 88 4.62 -10.80 -1.98
C PRO A 88 3.13 -10.45 -2.13
N SER A 89 2.28 -11.45 -2.36
CA SER A 89 0.82 -11.26 -2.45
C SER A 89 0.23 -10.86 -1.10
N ASP A 90 0.67 -11.48 0.00
CA ASP A 90 0.21 -11.13 1.34
C ASP A 90 0.60 -9.69 1.68
N ILE A 91 1.85 -9.32 1.41
CA ILE A 91 2.37 -7.97 1.66
C ILE A 91 1.57 -6.94 0.85
N ALA A 92 1.38 -7.18 -0.45
CA ALA A 92 0.60 -6.29 -1.31
C ALA A 92 -0.86 -6.18 -0.83
N ALA A 93 -1.50 -7.28 -0.42
CA ALA A 93 -2.86 -7.26 0.10
C ALA A 93 -2.98 -6.48 1.43
N ILE A 94 -2.04 -6.68 2.36
CA ILE A 94 -2.00 -5.97 3.64
C ILE A 94 -1.80 -4.46 3.43
N VAL A 95 -0.93 -4.05 2.48
CA VAL A 95 -0.77 -2.63 2.13
C VAL A 95 -2.06 -2.08 1.49
N GLY A 96 -2.69 -2.87 0.62
CA GLY A 96 -3.91 -2.51 -0.11
C GLY A 96 -3.72 -2.42 -1.62
N LEU A 97 -2.70 -3.09 -2.15
CA LEU A 97 -2.37 -3.18 -3.58
C LEU A 97 -2.87 -4.48 -4.24
N LEU A 98 -3.48 -5.38 -3.47
CA LEU A 98 -4.22 -6.56 -3.94
C LEU A 98 -5.46 -6.76 -3.06
N SER A 99 -6.44 -7.51 -3.57
CA SER A 99 -7.57 -7.94 -2.75
C SER A 99 -7.09 -8.90 -1.66
N GLY A 100 -7.61 -8.73 -0.44
CA GLY A 100 -7.33 -9.59 0.70
C GLY A 100 -8.57 -9.78 1.56
N GLY A 101 -8.55 -10.80 2.42
CA GLY A 101 -9.67 -11.15 3.30
C GLY A 101 -9.88 -10.21 4.51
N GLY A 102 -9.16 -9.09 4.59
CA GLY A 102 -9.19 -8.19 5.74
C GLY A 102 -8.90 -6.74 5.35
N VAL A 103 -8.94 -5.86 6.36
CA VAL A 103 -8.69 -4.42 6.17
C VAL A 103 -7.21 -4.16 5.92
N SER A 104 -6.90 -3.51 4.80
CA SER A 104 -5.54 -3.10 4.43
C SER A 104 -5.11 -1.81 5.13
N VAL A 105 -3.83 -1.43 5.02
CA VAL A 105 -3.31 -0.16 5.53
C VAL A 105 -4.01 1.02 4.87
N ILE A 106 -4.13 1.02 3.53
CA ILE A 106 -4.88 2.04 2.79
C ILE A 106 -6.34 2.08 3.27
N GLY A 107 -6.97 0.92 3.46
CA GLY A 107 -8.34 0.82 3.98
C GLY A 107 -8.49 1.43 5.38
N LEU A 108 -7.56 1.13 6.28
CA LEU A 108 -7.54 1.66 7.64
C LEU A 108 -7.34 3.19 7.65
N ILE A 109 -6.45 3.72 6.80
CA ILE A 109 -6.27 5.18 6.64
C ILE A 109 -7.57 5.84 6.17
N LYS A 110 -8.23 5.27 5.16
CA LYS A 110 -9.50 5.75 4.62
C LYS A 110 -10.65 5.66 5.63
N TRP A 111 -10.64 4.67 6.52
CA TRP A 111 -11.63 4.54 7.58
C TRP A 111 -11.37 5.54 8.70
N LEU A 112 -10.11 5.72 9.14
CA LEU A 112 -9.77 6.68 10.18
C LEU A 112 -10.07 8.11 9.75
N ARG A 113 -9.73 8.51 8.51
CA ARG A 113 -9.92 9.88 8.01
C ARG A 113 -9.35 10.97 8.92
N GLY A 114 -8.22 10.68 9.58
CA GLY A 114 -7.58 11.57 10.54
C GLY A 114 -8.23 11.61 11.93
N ARG A 115 -9.27 10.80 12.19
CA ARG A 115 -9.85 10.66 13.53
C ARG A 115 -8.83 10.00 14.48
N PRO A 116 -8.72 10.48 15.73
CA PRO A 116 -7.84 9.86 16.71
C PRO A 116 -8.32 8.45 17.05
N ILE A 117 -7.36 7.56 17.31
CA ILE A 117 -7.64 6.23 17.85
C ILE A 117 -7.73 6.38 19.37
N LYS A 118 -8.91 6.08 19.93
CA LYS A 118 -9.16 6.10 21.38
C LYS A 118 -8.65 4.84 22.04
N ARG A 119 -8.87 3.69 21.39
CA ARG A 119 -8.50 2.38 21.94
C ARG A 119 -8.17 1.39 20.83
N ALA A 120 -7.17 0.56 21.08
CA ALA A 120 -6.82 -0.59 20.25
C ALA A 120 -6.70 -1.81 21.16
N THR A 121 -7.55 -2.82 20.98
CA THR A 121 -7.59 -4.03 21.82
C THR A 121 -7.45 -5.29 20.99
N VAL A 122 -6.62 -6.23 21.44
CA VAL A 122 -6.55 -7.57 20.85
C VAL A 122 -7.81 -8.34 21.22
N ILE A 123 -8.47 -8.93 20.23
CA ILE A 123 -9.70 -9.72 20.40
C ILE A 123 -9.42 -11.22 20.17
N LYS A 124 -10.41 -12.08 20.46
CA LYS A 124 -10.23 -13.54 20.57
C LYS A 124 -9.62 -14.22 19.33
N ASN A 125 -9.82 -13.67 18.14
CA ASN A 125 -9.29 -14.21 16.88
C ASN A 125 -7.86 -13.72 16.57
N GLY A 126 -7.23 -12.95 17.48
CA GLY A 126 -5.90 -12.36 17.30
C GLY A 126 -5.90 -11.05 16.51
N ASN A 127 -7.03 -10.61 15.96
CA ASN A 127 -7.15 -9.29 15.36
C ASN A 127 -7.16 -8.19 16.43
N ILE A 128 -7.00 -6.96 15.96
CA ILE A 128 -7.06 -5.75 16.78
C ILE A 128 -8.35 -5.01 16.44
N LYS A 129 -9.19 -4.79 17.45
CA LYS A 129 -10.32 -3.88 17.36
C LYS A 129 -9.84 -2.46 17.63
N ILE A 130 -9.98 -1.60 16.63
CA ILE A 130 -9.67 -0.16 16.72
C ILE A 130 -10.97 0.60 16.94
N GLU A 131 -11.00 1.44 17.97
CA GLU A 131 -12.16 2.26 18.35
C GLU A 131 -11.76 3.75 18.29
N THR A 132 -12.63 4.57 17.71
CA THR A 132 -12.48 6.04 17.67
C THR A 132 -13.33 6.70 18.77
N ASP A 133 -13.26 8.03 18.88
CA ASP A 133 -13.99 8.76 19.94
C ASP A 133 -15.51 8.62 19.89
N ASN A 134 -16.07 8.18 18.75
CA ASN A 134 -17.48 7.83 18.67
C ASN A 134 -17.68 6.39 19.16
N ASP A 135 -18.33 6.21 20.31
CA ASP A 135 -18.42 4.94 21.08
C ASP A 135 -19.05 3.74 20.33
N PHE A 136 -19.50 3.92 19.08
CA PHE A 136 -20.05 2.86 18.22
C PHE A 136 -19.29 2.67 16.89
N ASP A 137 -18.22 3.45 16.62
CA ASP A 137 -17.44 3.34 15.38
C ASP A 137 -16.13 2.59 15.64
N SER A 138 -16.13 1.30 15.29
CA SER A 138 -14.98 0.41 15.43
C SER A 138 -14.73 -0.41 14.18
N ILE A 139 -13.48 -0.78 13.97
CA ILE A 139 -13.05 -1.64 12.87
C ILE A 139 -12.13 -2.74 13.38
N GLU A 140 -12.31 -3.96 12.88
CA GLU A 140 -11.39 -5.06 13.13
C GLU A 140 -10.32 -5.11 12.04
N VAL A 141 -9.06 -5.14 12.45
CA VAL A 141 -7.90 -5.19 11.55
C VAL A 141 -6.91 -6.26 12.02
N SER A 142 -6.13 -6.82 11.11
CA SER A 142 -5.09 -7.77 11.49
C SER A 142 -3.95 -7.09 12.24
N GLU A 143 -3.22 -7.85 13.05
CA GLU A 143 -1.98 -7.38 13.70
C GLU A 143 -1.00 -6.82 12.67
N GLN A 144 -0.88 -7.47 11.50
CA GLN A 144 0.03 -7.10 10.43
C GLN A 144 -0.33 -5.72 9.84
N THR A 145 -1.63 -5.46 9.62
CA THR A 145 -2.09 -4.14 9.18
C THR A 145 -1.72 -3.05 10.18
N VAL A 146 -1.87 -3.31 11.49
CA VAL A 146 -1.47 -2.35 12.54
C VAL A 146 0.03 -2.14 12.58
N ARG A 147 0.83 -3.20 12.46
CA ARG A 147 2.31 -3.12 12.41
C ARG A 147 2.77 -2.23 11.26
N LEU A 148 2.23 -2.45 10.05
CA LEU A 148 2.53 -1.61 8.89
C LEU A 148 2.02 -0.17 9.05
N PHE A 149 0.79 0.00 9.56
CA PHE A 149 0.20 1.32 9.77
C PHE A 149 1.01 2.19 10.74
N ARG A 150 1.62 1.59 11.76
CA ARG A 150 2.49 2.27 12.73
C ARG A 150 3.88 2.58 12.20
N ASN A 151 4.30 1.96 11.08
CA ASN A 151 5.60 2.24 10.48
C ASN A 151 5.52 3.57 9.69
N PRO A 152 6.25 4.62 10.12
CA PRO A 152 6.18 5.94 9.46
C PRO A 152 6.70 5.91 8.03
N LYS A 153 7.67 5.04 7.71
CA LYS A 153 8.20 4.90 6.35
C LYS A 153 7.17 4.26 5.42
N VAL A 154 6.39 3.29 5.89
CA VAL A 154 5.25 2.73 5.13
C VAL A 154 4.19 3.80 4.90
N ARG A 155 3.85 4.58 5.93
CA ARG A 155 2.90 5.70 5.80
C ARG A 155 3.38 6.74 4.77
N LYS A 156 4.66 7.09 4.81
CA LYS A 156 5.29 8.01 3.86
C LYS A 156 5.32 7.44 2.45
N GLY A 157 5.74 6.19 2.26
CA GLY A 157 5.77 5.56 0.93
C GLY A 157 4.39 5.47 0.27
N ILE A 158 3.32 5.22 1.04
CA ILE A 158 1.94 5.31 0.54
C ILE A 158 1.64 6.74 0.08
N TYR A 159 1.97 7.75 0.90
CA TYR A 159 1.74 9.15 0.56
C TYR A 159 2.50 9.59 -0.70
N ASP A 160 3.79 9.30 -0.77
CA ASP A 160 4.65 9.72 -1.88
C ASP A 160 4.28 9.03 -3.20
N THR A 161 3.75 7.80 -3.14
CA THR A 161 3.15 7.13 -4.30
C THR A 161 1.97 7.95 -4.86
N LEU A 162 1.27 8.71 -4.03
CA LEU A 162 0.14 9.55 -4.44
C LEU A 162 0.56 10.95 -4.92
N ALA A 163 1.85 11.30 -4.86
CA ALA A 163 2.36 12.62 -5.22
C ALA A 163 1.93 13.10 -6.62
N PRO A 164 1.82 12.24 -7.67
CA PRO A 164 1.33 12.69 -8.97
C PRO A 164 -0.08 13.30 -8.94
N LEU A 165 -0.90 12.98 -7.93
CA LEU A 165 -2.22 13.60 -7.76
C LEU A 165 -2.15 15.07 -7.35
N GLU A 166 -0.99 15.58 -6.93
CA GLU A 166 -0.83 17.00 -6.63
C GLU A 166 -0.81 17.84 -7.93
N ASN A 167 -0.37 17.24 -9.03
CA ASN A 167 -0.27 17.90 -10.33
C ASN A 167 -1.64 18.19 -10.96
N ASP A 168 -1.71 19.29 -11.70
CA ASP A 168 -2.94 19.70 -12.38
C ASP A 168 -3.35 18.70 -13.46
N GLY A 169 -4.63 18.32 -13.43
CA GLY A 169 -5.19 17.36 -14.38
C GLY A 169 -4.86 15.90 -14.10
N VAL A 170 -4.24 15.55 -12.97
CA VAL A 170 -4.16 14.17 -12.46
C VAL A 170 -5.13 14.04 -11.28
N GLU A 171 -6.23 13.31 -11.48
CA GLU A 171 -7.40 13.35 -10.59
C GLU A 171 -7.56 12.09 -9.73
N GLN A 172 -6.97 10.98 -10.17
CA GLN A 172 -7.20 9.67 -9.56
C GLN A 172 -5.97 8.78 -9.61
N PHE A 173 -5.71 8.09 -8.50
CA PHE A 173 -4.88 6.90 -8.42
C PHE A 173 -5.78 5.68 -8.21
N SER A 174 -5.54 4.60 -8.93
CA SER A 174 -6.23 3.32 -8.69
C SER A 174 -5.30 2.14 -8.66
N VAL A 175 -5.70 1.11 -7.91
CA VAL A 175 -5.11 -0.22 -7.93
C VAL A 175 -6.06 -1.13 -8.67
N LYS A 176 -5.54 -1.88 -9.64
CA LYS A 176 -6.31 -2.80 -10.46
C LYS A 176 -5.89 -4.24 -10.21
N GLU A 177 -6.87 -5.12 -10.15
CA GLU A 177 -6.67 -6.56 -10.13
C GLU A 177 -7.60 -7.20 -11.18
N ARG A 178 -7.05 -7.97 -12.10
CA ARG A 178 -7.81 -8.58 -13.22
C ARG A 178 -8.68 -7.56 -13.96
N LYS A 179 -8.11 -6.38 -14.26
CA LYS A 179 -8.75 -5.23 -14.92
C LYS A 179 -9.88 -4.55 -14.14
N LYS A 180 -10.11 -4.92 -12.87
CA LYS A 180 -11.09 -4.27 -12.00
C LYS A 180 -10.36 -3.36 -11.01
N GLU A 181 -10.86 -2.14 -10.83
CA GLU A 181 -10.39 -1.28 -9.74
C GLU A 181 -10.81 -1.89 -8.40
N ILE A 182 -9.84 -2.16 -7.54
CA ILE A 182 -10.05 -2.67 -6.18
C ILE A 182 -9.76 -1.61 -5.12
N GLN A 183 -9.02 -0.56 -5.50
CA GLN A 183 -8.83 0.64 -4.70
C GLN A 183 -8.78 1.86 -5.60
N THR A 184 -9.42 2.93 -5.13
CA THR A 184 -9.39 4.22 -5.80
C THR A 184 -9.13 5.32 -4.78
N ILE A 185 -8.26 6.27 -5.10
CA ILE A 185 -7.95 7.46 -4.31
C ILE A 185 -8.04 8.65 -5.25
N LYS A 186 -8.98 9.57 -4.97
CA LYS A 186 -9.14 10.81 -5.73
C LYS A 186 -8.26 11.91 -5.16
N LYS A 187 -7.84 12.87 -6.00
CA LYS A 187 -7.04 14.05 -5.62
C LYS A 187 -7.59 14.76 -4.38
N ASN A 188 -8.89 15.00 -4.32
CA ASN A 188 -9.54 15.65 -3.16
C ASN A 188 -9.57 14.82 -1.86
N ARG A 189 -9.04 13.60 -1.85
CA ARG A 189 -8.94 12.71 -0.68
C ARG A 189 -7.50 12.41 -0.27
N THR A 190 -6.49 13.00 -0.90
CA THR A 190 -5.07 12.76 -0.54
C THR A 190 -4.72 13.27 0.86
N LEU A 191 -5.43 14.29 1.36
CA LEU A 191 -5.23 14.86 2.69
C LEU A 191 -5.25 13.83 3.84
N VAL A 192 -6.04 12.75 3.73
CA VAL A 192 -6.09 11.72 4.80
C VAL A 192 -4.84 10.84 4.83
N PHE A 193 -4.04 10.86 3.77
CA PHE A 193 -2.82 10.07 3.62
C PHE A 193 -1.56 10.81 4.11
N TYR A 194 -1.64 12.12 4.38
CA TYR A 194 -0.52 12.88 4.93
C TYR A 194 0.07 12.16 6.16
N PRO A 195 1.39 11.92 6.19
CA PRO A 195 2.03 11.31 7.35
C PRO A 195 1.81 12.17 8.60
N PRO A 196 1.55 11.57 9.77
CA PRO A 196 1.49 12.31 11.02
C PRO A 196 2.81 13.08 11.25
N GLY A 197 2.73 14.40 11.47
CA GLY A 197 3.90 15.24 11.76
C GLY A 197 4.54 15.94 10.56
N SER A 198 4.08 15.71 9.33
CA SER A 198 4.49 16.54 8.17
C SER A 198 3.90 17.95 8.26
N PRO A 199 4.63 19.01 7.86
CA PRO A 199 4.06 20.34 7.71
C PRO A 199 2.91 20.27 6.69
N ARG A 200 1.77 20.87 7.06
CA ARG A 200 0.59 20.99 6.21
C ARG A 200 0.69 22.23 5.33
#